data_AF-A0A9X1HIX9-F1
#
_entry.id   AF-A0A9X1HIX9-F1
#
_cell.length_a   1.000
_cell.length_b   1.000
_cell.length_c   1.000
_cell.angle_alpha   90.00
_cell.angle_beta   90.00
_cell.angle_gamma   90.00
#
_symmetry.space_group_name_H-M   'P 1'
#
loop_
_entity.id
_entity.type
_entity.pdbx_description
1 polymer ?
#
loop_
_entity_poly.entity_id
_entity_poly.type
_entity_poly.pdbx_seq_one_letter_code
_entity_poly.pdbx_strand_id
1 'polypeptide(L)' 'MYRTDNPNIINLVELALREDIGSGDITTSAIYTGSETATGIVIAKQDGVIAGIELARMISRKVDDTLKF' A
#
# COMPACT_ATOMS: atom_id res chain seq x y z
N MET A 1 17.51 -11.72 -3.41
CA MET A 1 16.56 -10.77 -2.81
C MET A 1 16.26 -9.71 -3.86
N TYR A 2 15.00 -9.46 -4.21
CA TYR A 2 14.67 -8.40 -5.17
C TYR A 2 14.91 -7.04 -4.51
N ARG A 3 15.26 -6.02 -5.30
CA ARG A 3 15.45 -4.66 -4.80
C ARG A 3 14.18 -3.85 -5.09
N THR A 4 13.65 -3.17 -4.09
CA THR A 4 12.44 -2.32 -4.23
C THR A 4 12.68 -1.09 -5.10
N ASP A 5 13.94 -0.71 -5.35
CA ASP A 5 14.35 0.33 -6.29
C ASP A 5 14.42 -0.13 -7.75
N ASN A 6 14.07 -1.39 -8.04
CA ASN A 6 14.05 -1.92 -9.40
C ASN A 6 12.99 -1.15 -10.23
N PRO A 7 13.36 -0.58 -11.40
CA PRO A 7 12.45 0.20 -12.24
C PRO A 7 11.17 -0.56 -12.63
N ASN A 8 11.28 -1.86 -12.88
CA ASN A 8 10.13 -2.69 -13.26
C ASN A 8 9.15 -2.85 -12.07
N ILE A 9 9.67 -2.95 -10.85
CA ILE A 9 8.83 -3.04 -9.65
C ILE A 9 8.12 -1.71 -9.41
N ILE A 10 8.84 -0.59 -9.53
CA ILE A 10 8.27 0.75 -9.39
C ILE A 10 7.14 0.96 -10.40
N ASN A 11 7.38 0.63 -11.67
CA ASN A 11 6.37 0.75 -12.73
C ASN A 11 5.14 -0.13 -12.46
N LEU A 12 5.34 -1.36 -11.97
CA LEU A 12 4.22 -2.26 -11.62
C LEU A 12 3.39 -1.70 -10.46
N VAL A 13 4.04 -1.15 -9.43
CA VAL A 13 3.34 -0.51 -8.31
C VAL A 13 2.55 0.71 -8.78
N GLU A 14 3.12 1.55 -9.63
CA GLU A 14 2.42 2.73 -10.16
C GLU A 14 1.23 2.35 -11.04
N LEU A 15 1.35 1.28 -11.83
CA LEU A 15 0.24 0.75 -12.62
C LEU A 15 -0.87 0.21 -11.73
N ALA A 16 -0.54 -0.59 -10.71
CA ALA A 16 -1.51 -1.15 -9.77
C ALA A 16 -2.24 -0.06 -8.96
N LEU A 17 -1.52 0.95 -8.47
CA LEU A 17 -2.14 2.08 -7.75
C LEU A 17 -3.08 2.88 -8.67
N ARG A 18 -2.70 3.07 -9.94
CA ARG A 18 -3.55 3.76 -10.92
C ARG A 18 -4.82 2.96 -11.23
N GLU A 19 -4.72 1.65 -11.35
CA GLU A 19 -5.86 0.76 -11.56
C GLU A 19 -6.85 0.83 -10.39
N ASP A 20 -6.35 0.67 -9.15
CA ASP A 20 -7.18 0.51 -7.96
C ASP A 20 -7.78 1.85 -7.48
N ILE A 21 -6.98 2.92 -7.48
CA ILE A 21 -7.39 4.24 -6.96
C ILE A 21 -7.90 5.15 -8.06
N GLY A 22 -7.28 5.16 -9.25
CA GLY A 22 -7.71 5.97 -10.39
C GLY A 22 -7.96 7.45 -10.03
N SER A 23 -9.22 7.87 -10.15
CA SER A 23 -9.70 9.23 -9.82
C SER A 23 -9.95 9.48 -8.33
N GLY A 24 -9.76 8.48 -7.47
CA GLY A 24 -9.98 8.52 -6.03
C GLY A 24 -10.87 7.39 -5.52
N ASP A 25 -10.86 7.18 -4.20
CA ASP A 25 -11.74 6.25 -3.50
C ASP A 25 -12.99 6.99 -2.98
N ILE A 26 -14.10 6.82 -3.70
CA ILE A 26 -15.39 7.48 -3.39
C ILE A 26 -15.94 7.01 -2.04
N THR A 27 -15.76 5.74 -1.67
CA THR A 27 -16.31 5.20 -0.43
C THR A 27 -15.58 5.80 0.77
N THR A 28 -14.25 5.82 0.72
CA THR A 28 -13.42 6.46 1.75
C THR A 28 -13.75 7.95 1.85
N SER A 29 -13.83 8.67 0.72
CA SER A 29 -14.11 10.12 0.69
C SER A 29 -15.52 10.49 1.17
N ALA A 30 -16.49 9.58 1.05
CA ALA A 30 -17.85 9.79 1.54
C ALA A 30 -17.98 9.58 3.06
N ILE A 31 -17.07 8.84 3.68
CA ILE A 31 -17.13 8.44 5.08
C ILE A 31 -16.18 9.27 5.95
N TYR A 32 -14.99 9.57 5.45
CA TYR A 32 -13.90 10.18 6.23
C TYR A 32 -13.58 11.61 5.77
N THR A 33 -13.09 12.42 6.70
CA THR A 33 -12.70 13.83 6.45
C THR A 33 -11.24 13.97 6.00
N GLY A 34 -10.45 12.90 6.11
CA GLY A 34 -9.02 12.88 5.77
C GLY A 34 -8.10 13.26 6.93
N SER A 35 -8.65 13.41 8.14
CA SER A 35 -7.91 13.72 9.37
C SER A 35 -7.83 12.55 10.34
N GLU A 36 -8.61 11.51 10.08
CA GLU A 36 -8.73 10.32 10.90
C GLU A 36 -7.44 9.49 10.84
N THR A 37 -7.06 8.89 11.97
CA THR A 37 -5.93 7.96 12.06
C THR A 37 -6.38 6.65 12.70
N ALA A 38 -5.81 5.55 12.23
CA ALA A 38 -6.10 4.22 12.74
C ALA A 38 -4.86 3.33 12.66
N THR A 39 -4.87 2.22 13.39
CA THR A 39 -3.85 1.17 13.29
C THR A 39 -4.42 -0.01 12.50
N GLY A 40 -3.78 -0.35 11.38
CA GLY A 40 -4.08 -1.56 10.62
C GLY A 40 -3.16 -2.71 11.02
N ILE A 41 -3.68 -3.95 11.00
CA ILE A 41 -2.90 -5.17 11.27
C ILE A 41 -3.12 -6.15 10.13
N VAL A 42 -2.04 -6.59 9.48
CA VAL A 42 -2.09 -7.64 8.46
C VAL A 42 -1.94 -9.00 9.13
N ILE A 43 -2.98 -9.83 9.06
CA ILE A 43 -3.05 -11.13 9.72
C ILE A 43 -3.06 -12.24 8.66
N ALA A 44 -2.14 -13.20 8.77
CA ALA A 44 -2.15 -14.41 7.95
C ALA A 44 -3.35 -15.28 8.34
N LYS A 45 -4.18 -15.66 7.36
CA LYS A 45 -5.39 -16.47 7.58
C LYS A 45 -5.17 -17.98 7.43
N GLN A 46 -3.93 -18.39 7.13
CA GLN A 46 -3.50 -19.76 6.93
C GLN A 46 -1.98 -19.85 7.05
N ASP A 47 -1.45 -21.07 7.22
CA ASP A 47 -0.02 -21.32 7.29
C ASP A 47 0.70 -20.98 5.98
N GLY A 48 1.94 -20.49 6.09
CA GLY A 48 2.76 -20.14 4.93
C GLY A 48 4.08 -19.46 5.27
N VAL A 49 4.78 -19.00 4.24
CA VAL A 49 6.02 -18.20 4.37
C VAL A 49 5.70 -16.75 4.04
N ILE A 50 6.05 -15.84 4.94
CA ILE A 50 5.89 -14.41 4.70
C ILE A 50 6.98 -13.92 3.74
N ALA A 51 6.57 -13.23 2.68
CA ALA A 51 7.44 -12.54 1.74
C ALA A 51 6.78 -11.20 1.35
N GLY A 52 7.56 -10.21 0.94
CA GLY A 52 6.98 -8.93 0.49
C GLY A 52 6.96 -7.79 1.51
N ILE A 53 7.45 -7.98 2.74
CA ILE A 53 7.32 -6.96 3.80
C ILE A 53 7.95 -5.61 3.39
N GLU A 54 9.16 -5.63 2.81
CA GLU A 54 9.81 -4.41 2.33
C GLU A 54 9.06 -3.74 1.18
N LEU A 55 8.43 -4.54 0.31
CA LEU A 55 7.60 -4.03 -0.77
C LEU A 55 6.32 -3.39 -0.24
N ALA A 56 5.66 -4.02 0.74
CA ALA A 56 4.47 -3.47 1.40
C ALA A 56 4.79 -2.12 2.05
N ARG A 57 5.91 -2.01 2.79
CA ARG A 57 6.37 -0.75 3.36
C ARG A 57 6.62 0.32 2.30
N MET A 58 7.24 -0.04 1.17
CA MET A 58 7.49 0.88 0.07
C MET A 58 6.19 1.40 -0.56
N ILE A 59 5.23 0.51 -0.81
CA ILE A 59 3.91 0.87 -1.36
C ILE A 59 3.18 1.80 -0.38
N SER A 60 3.13 1.47 0.91
CA SER A 60 2.47 2.31 1.92
C SER A 60 3.02 3.73 1.93
N ARG A 61 4.35 3.89 1.89
CA ARG A 61 5.00 5.22 1.82
C ARG A 61 4.75 5.98 0.52
N LYS A 62 4.44 5.27 -0.57
CA LYS A 62 4.10 5.90 -1.86
C LYS A 62 2.65 6.38 -1.90
N VAL A 63 1.77 5.79 -1.09
CA VAL A 63 0.38 6.24 -0.91
C VAL A 63 0.32 7.37 0.11
N ASP A 64 1.01 7.24 1.24
CA ASP A 64 1.08 8.23 2.32
C ASP A 64 2.48 8.18 2.97
N ASP A 65 3.26 9.25 2.80
CA ASP A 65 4.63 9.35 3.32
C ASP A 65 4.69 9.53 4.85
N THR A 66 3.57 9.84 5.48
CA THR A 66 3.44 9.98 6.93
C THR A 66 3.10 8.66 7.64
N LEU A 67 2.73 7.62 6.89
CA LEU A 67 2.32 6.32 7.42
C LEU A 67 3.47 5.61 8.14
N LYS A 68 3.20 5.16 9.37
CA LYS A 68 4.13 4.37 10.20
C LYS A 68 3.89 2.88 10.01
N PHE A 69 4.89 2.16 9.53
CA PHE A 69 4.87 0.72 9.23
C PHE A 69 5.73 -0.06 10.22
#